data_AF-M0CQR1-F1
#
_entry.id   AF-M0CQR1-F1
#
_cell.length_a   1.000
_cell.length_b   1.000
_cell.length_c   1.000
_cell.angle_alpha   90.00
_cell.angle_beta   90.00
_cell.angle_gamma   90.00
#
_symmetry.space_group_name_H-M   'P 1'
#
loop_
_entity.id
_entity.type
_entity.pdbx_description
1 polymer ?
#
loop_
_entity_poly.entity_id
_entity_poly.type
_entity_poly.pdbx_seq_one_letter_code
_entity_poly.pdbx_strand_id
1 'polypeptide(L)'
;MSPPPSTELTTALDVLAEPRRRYLLATLLEHADAAETDAPLASEGMSIDALATAVATMEHGSAPVTDEQSGRVRLTLVHAHLPRLVDAGLVVTHTDGNATTVALTDHPLLEAEWVRSILADPTGEAFPADETTLNRTLEALRSPRRRTVCTALATQHEAVPVSDLAATVVTRGADNGAGKVDVTESARTAVETSLVHEHLPALSAAALVEYDAAARTVALAIDAPLWQADWATDGPLAAVAEFVRHRAAQGDVATAAHDSDRTTADATPSAEPPTDVTPTETAAASTTGSSATTDDRLLWTLARPPAGRSSSRSDQVRNTPSITEREER
;
A
#
# COMPACT_ATOMS: atom_id res chain seq x y z
N MET A 1 -0.95 -21.20 -10.07
CA MET A 1 -1.59 -20.23 -10.97
C MET A 1 -0.51 -19.33 -11.53
N SER A 2 -0.54 -18.99 -12.82
CA SER A 2 0.46 -18.06 -13.39
C SER A 2 0.28 -16.68 -12.75
N PRO A 3 1.38 -15.95 -12.44
CA PRO A 3 1.27 -14.60 -11.90
C PRO A 3 0.56 -13.70 -12.92
N PRO A 4 -0.30 -12.76 -12.47
CA PRO A 4 -0.98 -11.84 -13.37
C PRO A 4 0.07 -10.99 -14.13
N PRO A 5 -0.23 -10.55 -15.36
CA PRO A 5 0.65 -9.61 -16.05
C PRO A 5 0.87 -8.36 -15.19
N SER A 6 2.10 -7.82 -15.21
CA SER A 6 2.53 -6.71 -14.35
C SER A 6 1.62 -5.47 -14.39
N THR A 7 0.86 -5.30 -15.46
CA THR A 7 -0.14 -4.23 -15.63
C THR A 7 -1.37 -4.44 -14.75
N GLU A 8 -1.93 -5.65 -14.70
CA GLU A 8 -3.08 -5.98 -13.86
C GLU A 8 -2.73 -5.81 -12.38
N LEU A 9 -1.55 -6.26 -11.98
CA LEU A 9 -1.07 -6.05 -10.61
C LEU A 9 -0.93 -4.56 -10.27
N THR A 10 -0.44 -3.75 -11.21
CA THR A 10 -0.31 -2.31 -10.99
C THR A 10 -1.69 -1.66 -10.86
N THR A 11 -2.67 -2.08 -11.67
CA THR A 11 -4.07 -1.64 -11.54
C THR A 11 -4.66 -2.06 -10.20
N ALA A 12 -4.46 -3.31 -9.77
CA ALA A 12 -4.96 -3.80 -8.48
C ALA A 12 -4.41 -2.99 -7.31
N LEU A 13 -3.09 -2.79 -7.26
CA LEU A 13 -2.47 -1.95 -6.23
C LEU A 13 -2.90 -0.49 -6.34
N ASP A 14 -3.12 0.02 -7.56
CA ASP A 14 -3.64 1.37 -7.74
C ASP A 14 -5.03 1.52 -7.11
N VAL A 15 -5.91 0.57 -7.39
CA VAL A 15 -7.26 0.57 -6.85
C VAL A 15 -7.24 0.40 -5.33
N LEU A 16 -6.51 -0.59 -4.82
CA LEU A 16 -6.49 -0.96 -3.41
C LEU A 16 -5.72 0.01 -2.52
N ALA A 17 -4.76 0.79 -3.05
CA ALA A 17 -4.02 1.76 -2.23
C ALA A 17 -4.91 2.87 -1.64
N GLU A 18 -6.10 3.09 -2.18
CA GLU A 18 -7.04 4.08 -1.64
C GLU A 18 -8.06 3.41 -0.71
N PRO A 19 -8.12 3.80 0.58
CA PRO A 19 -9.03 3.19 1.56
C PRO A 19 -10.49 3.18 1.09
N ARG A 20 -10.97 4.32 0.58
CA ARG A 20 -12.38 4.45 0.14
C ARG A 20 -12.74 3.53 -1.01
N ARG A 21 -11.78 3.21 -1.90
CA ARG A 21 -12.01 2.22 -2.96
C ARG A 21 -12.06 0.80 -2.39
N ARG A 22 -11.21 0.48 -1.39
CA ARG A 22 -11.28 -0.80 -0.68
C ARG A 22 -12.60 -0.97 0.06
N TYR A 23 -13.03 0.03 0.82
CA TYR A 23 -14.33 0.02 1.52
C TYR A 23 -15.47 -0.19 0.53
N LEU A 24 -15.49 0.56 -0.56
CA LEU A 24 -16.51 0.41 -1.59
C LEU A 24 -16.53 -1.02 -2.16
N LEU A 25 -15.38 -1.56 -2.54
CA LEU A 25 -15.29 -2.90 -3.13
C LEU A 25 -15.65 -3.99 -2.12
N ALA A 26 -15.24 -3.85 -0.86
CA ALA A 26 -15.59 -4.76 0.22
C ALA A 26 -17.11 -4.78 0.46
N THR A 27 -17.76 -3.62 0.55
CA THR A 27 -19.23 -3.53 0.68
C THR A 27 -19.96 -4.16 -0.49
N LEU A 28 -19.51 -3.91 -1.73
CA LEU A 28 -20.17 -4.49 -2.89
C LEU A 28 -19.96 -6.01 -2.96
N LEU A 29 -18.80 -6.51 -2.52
CA LEU A 29 -18.50 -7.94 -2.48
C LEU A 29 -19.37 -8.64 -1.44
N GLU A 30 -19.44 -8.10 -0.22
CA GLU A 30 -20.31 -8.60 0.84
C GLU A 30 -21.79 -8.60 0.42
N HIS A 31 -22.25 -7.55 -0.27
CA HIS A 31 -23.61 -7.48 -0.81
C HIS A 31 -23.87 -8.51 -1.92
N ALA A 32 -22.89 -8.75 -2.80
CA ALA A 32 -22.98 -9.77 -3.84
C ALA A 32 -23.07 -11.18 -3.25
N ASP A 33 -22.22 -11.50 -2.26
CA ASP A 33 -22.21 -12.79 -1.57
C ASP A 33 -23.51 -13.05 -0.81
N ALA A 34 -24.09 -12.01 -0.19
CA ALA A 34 -25.39 -12.08 0.46
C ALA A 34 -26.53 -12.37 -0.55
N ALA A 35 -26.49 -11.72 -1.72
CA ALA A 35 -27.51 -11.89 -2.76
C ALA A 35 -27.50 -13.29 -3.39
N GLU A 36 -26.32 -13.94 -3.51
CA GLU A 36 -26.23 -15.33 -3.99
C GLU A 36 -26.91 -16.34 -3.04
N THR A 37 -26.92 -16.02 -1.74
CA THR A 37 -27.47 -16.90 -0.71
C THR A 37 -29.01 -16.86 -0.68
N ASP A 38 -29.63 -15.71 -0.98
CA ASP A 38 -31.06 -15.44 -0.76
C ASP A 38 -31.97 -15.55 -2.02
N ALA A 39 -31.51 -16.29 -3.04
CA ALA A 39 -32.17 -16.67 -4.30
C ALA A 39 -31.75 -15.86 -5.55
N PRO A 40 -31.57 -16.51 -6.72
CA PRO A 40 -30.68 -16.02 -7.79
C PRO A 40 -31.28 -14.97 -8.73
N LEU A 41 -32.34 -14.27 -8.30
CA LEU A 41 -33.09 -13.38 -9.20
C LEU A 41 -32.56 -11.95 -9.10
N ALA A 42 -31.54 -11.70 -9.93
CA ALA A 42 -30.87 -10.45 -10.24
C ALA A 42 -29.79 -10.00 -9.23
N SER A 43 -28.54 -9.86 -9.73
CA SER A 43 -27.49 -9.01 -9.14
C SER A 43 -27.97 -7.57 -9.10
N GLU A 44 -28.85 -7.26 -8.15
CA GLU A 44 -29.35 -5.91 -7.93
C GLU A 44 -28.20 -5.11 -7.31
N GLY A 45 -27.60 -4.24 -8.13
CA GLY A 45 -26.53 -3.35 -7.68
C GLY A 45 -26.96 -2.51 -6.47
N MET A 46 -26.00 -2.15 -5.63
CA MET A 46 -26.26 -1.32 -4.45
C MET A 46 -26.49 0.14 -4.87
N SER A 47 -27.49 0.80 -4.27
CA SER A 47 -27.70 2.24 -4.52
C SER A 47 -26.51 3.06 -4.02
N ILE A 48 -26.20 4.16 -4.73
CA ILE A 48 -25.06 5.03 -4.34
C ILE A 48 -25.24 5.59 -2.91
N ASP A 49 -26.46 5.88 -2.47
CA ASP A 49 -26.71 6.43 -1.13
C ASP A 49 -26.48 5.38 -0.02
N ALA A 50 -26.88 4.13 -0.27
CA ALA A 50 -26.59 3.01 0.63
C ALA A 50 -25.08 2.75 0.70
N LEU A 51 -24.41 2.72 -0.46
CA LEU A 51 -22.97 2.53 -0.57
C LEU A 51 -22.18 3.64 0.14
N ALA A 52 -22.59 4.90 -0.01
CA ALA A 52 -21.96 6.02 0.68
C ALA A 52 -22.09 5.92 2.21
N THR A 53 -23.24 5.46 2.70
CA THR A 53 -23.48 5.26 4.13
C THR A 53 -22.63 4.11 4.68
N ALA A 54 -22.54 2.99 3.96
CA ALA A 54 -21.70 1.86 4.34
C ALA A 54 -20.21 2.24 4.38
N VAL A 55 -19.70 2.91 3.35
CA VAL A 55 -18.32 3.40 3.29
C VAL A 55 -18.03 4.40 4.41
N ALA A 56 -18.95 5.31 4.70
CA ALA A 56 -18.81 6.26 5.80
C ALA A 56 -18.81 5.56 7.17
N THR A 57 -19.55 4.46 7.33
CA THR A 57 -19.58 3.67 8.56
C THR A 57 -18.22 3.02 8.81
N MET A 58 -17.61 2.42 7.78
CA MET A 58 -16.25 1.87 7.85
C MET A 58 -15.21 2.95 8.14
N GLU A 59 -15.25 4.09 7.43
CA GLU A 59 -14.27 5.17 7.62
C GLU A 59 -14.26 5.72 9.05
N HIS A 60 -15.42 5.77 9.71
CA HIS A 60 -15.55 6.30 11.06
C HIS A 60 -15.50 5.23 12.15
N GLY A 61 -15.49 3.94 11.79
CA GLY A 61 -15.49 2.81 12.73
C GLY A 61 -16.65 2.82 13.71
N SER A 62 -17.75 3.53 13.43
CA SER A 62 -18.85 3.74 14.38
C SER A 62 -20.15 4.16 13.68
N ALA A 63 -21.24 3.54 14.10
CA ALA A 63 -22.61 3.98 13.81
C ALA A 63 -23.18 4.74 15.02
N PRO A 64 -24.02 5.79 14.83
CA PRO A 64 -24.60 6.25 13.56
C PRO A 64 -23.74 7.27 12.79
N VAL A 65 -23.76 7.17 11.46
CA VAL A 65 -23.18 8.16 10.53
C VAL A 65 -24.18 9.30 10.30
N THR A 66 -23.70 10.54 10.27
CA THR A 66 -24.53 11.72 9.96
C THR A 66 -24.77 11.89 8.46
N ASP A 67 -25.90 12.51 8.09
CA ASP A 67 -26.20 12.82 6.68
C ASP A 67 -25.11 13.63 5.99
N GLU A 68 -24.43 14.53 6.72
CA GLU A 68 -23.30 15.31 6.21
C GLU A 68 -22.08 14.44 5.90
N GLN A 69 -21.77 13.45 6.76
CA GLN A 69 -20.69 12.49 6.51
C GLN A 69 -21.01 11.65 5.27
N SER A 70 -22.20 11.02 5.23
CA SER A 70 -22.64 10.23 4.06
C SER A 70 -22.68 11.07 2.78
N GLY A 71 -23.15 12.32 2.85
CA GLY A 71 -23.20 13.26 1.72
C GLY A 71 -21.82 13.60 1.17
N ARG A 72 -20.83 13.81 2.05
CA ARG A 72 -19.44 14.04 1.64
C ARG A 72 -18.82 12.80 1.00
N VAL A 73 -19.03 11.62 1.59
CA VAL A 73 -18.56 10.35 1.02
C VAL A 73 -19.16 10.14 -0.36
N ARG A 74 -20.49 10.30 -0.49
CA ARG A 74 -21.21 10.19 -1.76
C ARG A 74 -20.61 11.07 -2.86
N LEU A 75 -20.35 12.35 -2.55
CA LEU A 75 -19.79 13.30 -3.51
C LEU A 75 -18.41 12.83 -4.01
N THR A 76 -17.55 12.39 -3.09
CA THR A 76 -16.23 11.86 -3.45
C THR A 76 -16.32 10.54 -4.23
N LEU A 77 -17.23 9.63 -3.85
CA LEU A 77 -17.46 8.37 -4.57
C LEU A 77 -17.83 8.64 -6.03
N VAL A 78 -18.82 9.51 -6.27
CA VAL A 78 -19.33 9.81 -7.61
C VAL A 78 -18.29 10.50 -8.49
N HIS A 79 -17.51 11.42 -7.93
CA HIS A 79 -16.61 12.25 -8.76
C HIS A 79 -15.17 11.76 -8.83
N ALA A 80 -14.70 10.97 -7.86
CA ALA A 80 -13.28 10.57 -7.79
C ALA A 80 -13.06 9.05 -7.83
N HIS A 81 -13.88 8.26 -7.13
CA HIS A 81 -13.61 6.83 -6.97
C HIS A 81 -14.32 5.96 -8.01
N LEU A 82 -15.63 6.14 -8.20
CA LEU A 82 -16.42 5.36 -9.16
C LEU A 82 -15.89 5.50 -10.59
N PRO A 83 -15.58 6.70 -11.12
CA PRO A 83 -15.03 6.81 -12.47
C PRO A 83 -13.76 5.98 -12.66
N ARG A 84 -12.86 5.99 -11.67
CA ARG A 84 -11.61 5.19 -11.72
C ARG A 84 -11.87 3.68 -11.65
N LEU A 85 -12.86 3.25 -10.87
CA LEU A 85 -13.22 1.83 -10.78
C LEU A 85 -13.92 1.33 -12.05
N VAL A 86 -14.73 2.19 -12.69
CA VAL A 86 -15.34 1.91 -14.00
C VAL A 86 -14.27 1.85 -15.09
N ASP A 87 -13.33 2.80 -15.10
CA ASP A 87 -12.20 2.81 -16.05
C ASP A 87 -11.32 1.56 -15.89
N ALA A 88 -11.19 1.04 -14.66
CA ALA A 88 -10.50 -0.21 -14.36
C ALA A 88 -11.34 -1.47 -14.66
N GLY A 89 -12.61 -1.33 -15.04
CA GLY A 89 -13.51 -2.45 -15.33
C GLY A 89 -14.00 -3.25 -14.11
N LEU A 90 -13.79 -2.74 -12.89
CA LEU A 90 -14.12 -3.44 -11.65
C LEU A 90 -15.58 -3.28 -11.24
N VAL A 91 -16.21 -2.18 -11.65
CA VAL A 91 -17.61 -1.89 -11.35
C VAL A 91 -18.32 -1.40 -12.60
N VAL A 92 -19.63 -1.63 -12.63
CA VAL A 92 -20.56 -1.02 -13.58
C VAL A 92 -21.56 -0.15 -12.83
N THR A 93 -21.96 0.95 -13.44
CA THR A 93 -23.00 1.83 -12.91
C THR A 93 -24.23 1.74 -13.80
N HIS A 94 -25.40 1.59 -13.20
CA HIS A 94 -26.68 1.59 -13.90
C HIS A 94 -27.53 2.75 -13.37
N THR A 95 -28.03 3.58 -14.27
CA THR A 95 -28.91 4.70 -13.91
C THR A 95 -30.30 4.39 -14.43
N ASP A 96 -31.24 4.16 -13.51
CA ASP A 96 -32.66 4.03 -13.79
C ASP A 96 -33.41 5.24 -13.23
N GLY A 97 -33.87 6.11 -14.12
CA GLY A 97 -34.52 7.37 -13.75
C GLY A 97 -33.63 8.26 -12.90
N ASN A 98 -33.96 8.37 -11.61
CA ASN A 98 -33.26 9.22 -10.64
C ASN A 98 -32.42 8.40 -9.62
N ALA A 99 -32.37 7.09 -9.77
CA ALA A 99 -31.58 6.20 -8.94
C ALA A 99 -30.37 5.69 -9.74
N THR A 100 -29.19 5.74 -9.13
CA THR A 100 -27.99 5.12 -9.68
C THR A 100 -27.58 3.98 -8.75
N THR A 101 -27.42 2.80 -9.33
CA THR A 101 -26.94 1.59 -8.68
C THR A 101 -25.55 1.25 -9.18
N VAL A 102 -24.76 0.59 -8.34
CA VAL A 102 -23.39 0.17 -8.61
C VAL A 102 -23.29 -1.33 -8.34
N ALA A 103 -22.73 -2.08 -9.26
CA ALA A 103 -22.50 -3.51 -9.13
C ALA A 103 -21.04 -3.85 -9.47
N LEU A 104 -20.53 -4.93 -8.88
CA LEU A 104 -19.25 -5.51 -9.30
C LEU A 104 -19.38 -6.13 -10.69
N THR A 105 -18.28 -6.11 -11.43
CA THR A 105 -18.12 -6.87 -12.68
C THR A 105 -17.42 -8.20 -12.37
N ASP A 106 -17.63 -9.22 -13.20
CA ASP A 106 -16.83 -10.46 -13.20
C ASP A 106 -15.38 -10.18 -13.65
N HIS A 107 -14.56 -9.62 -12.76
CA HIS A 107 -13.20 -9.20 -13.06
C HIS A 107 -12.16 -10.13 -12.40
N PRO A 108 -11.14 -10.64 -13.11
CA PRO A 108 -10.15 -11.57 -12.56
C PRO A 108 -9.41 -11.06 -11.31
N LEU A 109 -9.28 -9.74 -11.16
CA LEU A 109 -8.69 -9.13 -9.96
C LEU A 109 -9.52 -9.38 -8.69
N LEU A 110 -10.85 -9.46 -8.79
CA LEU A 110 -11.73 -9.73 -7.64
C LEU A 110 -11.69 -11.22 -7.24
N GLU A 111 -11.27 -12.09 -8.15
CA GLU A 111 -11.06 -13.52 -7.91
C GLU A 111 -9.68 -13.84 -7.33
N ALA A 112 -8.75 -12.87 -7.30
CA ALA A 112 -7.43 -13.10 -6.76
C ALA A 112 -7.48 -13.20 -5.23
N GLU A 113 -7.03 -14.33 -4.67
CA GLU A 113 -7.08 -14.61 -3.22
C GLU A 113 -6.46 -13.51 -2.36
N TRP A 114 -5.32 -12.95 -2.77
CA TRP A 114 -4.69 -11.85 -2.02
C TRP A 114 -5.53 -10.56 -2.04
N VAL A 115 -6.30 -10.31 -3.12
CA VAL A 115 -7.24 -9.17 -3.18
C VAL A 115 -8.42 -9.44 -2.28
N ARG A 116 -9.00 -10.64 -2.33
CA ARG A 116 -10.08 -11.06 -1.42
C ARG A 116 -9.67 -10.96 0.05
N SER A 117 -8.46 -11.39 0.39
CA SER A 117 -7.90 -11.26 1.74
C SER A 117 -7.85 -9.81 2.21
N ILE A 118 -7.41 -8.87 1.35
CA ILE A 118 -7.43 -7.43 1.68
C ILE A 118 -8.86 -6.87 1.77
N LEU A 119 -9.78 -7.33 0.94
CA LEU A 119 -11.17 -6.84 0.94
C LEU A 119 -12.02 -7.43 2.07
N ALA A 120 -11.65 -8.60 2.59
CA ALA A 120 -12.30 -9.21 3.76
C ALA A 120 -12.01 -8.42 5.06
N ASP A 121 -10.86 -7.74 5.11
CA ASP A 121 -10.50 -6.81 6.18
C ASP A 121 -9.87 -5.53 5.58
N PRO A 122 -10.69 -4.62 5.03
CA PRO A 122 -10.18 -3.45 4.33
C PRO A 122 -9.56 -2.43 5.28
N THR A 123 -9.86 -2.51 6.58
CA THR A 123 -9.27 -1.68 7.64
C THR A 123 -7.92 -2.21 8.12
N GLY A 124 -7.65 -3.50 7.97
CA GLY A 124 -6.46 -4.16 8.52
C GLY A 124 -6.56 -4.43 10.02
N GLU A 125 -7.76 -4.58 10.59
CA GLU A 125 -7.92 -4.88 12.03
C GLU A 125 -7.46 -6.30 12.41
N ALA A 126 -7.58 -7.26 11.49
CA ALA A 126 -7.09 -8.62 11.65
C ALA A 126 -5.57 -8.72 11.36
N PHE A 127 -4.99 -7.69 10.76
CA PHE A 127 -3.58 -7.59 10.47
C PHE A 127 -2.83 -7.02 11.70
N PRO A 128 -1.61 -7.51 12.02
CA PRO A 128 -0.78 -6.93 13.09
C PRO A 128 -0.30 -5.48 12.84
N ALA A 129 -0.86 -4.76 11.87
CA ALA A 129 -0.62 -3.34 11.73
C ALA A 129 -1.90 -2.56 11.45
N ASP A 130 -1.89 -1.29 11.83
CA ASP A 130 -3.00 -0.37 11.61
C ASP A 130 -3.28 -0.10 10.12
N GLU A 131 -4.48 0.44 9.85
CA GLU A 131 -4.90 0.85 8.51
C GLU A 131 -3.89 1.79 7.84
N THR A 132 -3.27 2.67 8.63
CA THR A 132 -2.29 3.66 8.13
C THR A 132 -1.05 2.97 7.55
N THR A 133 -0.60 1.90 8.19
CA THR A 133 0.52 1.08 7.75
C THR A 133 0.15 0.27 6.50
N LEU A 134 -1.06 -0.29 6.46
CA LEU A 134 -1.58 -0.96 5.27
C LEU A 134 -1.66 0.00 4.07
N ASN A 135 -2.19 1.20 4.27
CA ASN A 135 -2.27 2.26 3.26
C ASN A 135 -0.89 2.64 2.73
N ARG A 136 0.08 2.91 3.62
CA ARG A 136 1.45 3.23 3.25
C ARG A 136 2.12 2.09 2.48
N THR A 137 1.85 0.85 2.86
CA THR A 137 2.38 -0.35 2.20
C THR A 137 1.83 -0.47 0.78
N LEU A 138 0.51 -0.44 0.61
CA LEU A 138 -0.11 -0.55 -0.73
C LEU A 138 0.33 0.60 -1.64
N GLU A 139 0.41 1.83 -1.11
CA GLU A 139 0.93 3.00 -1.84
C GLU A 139 2.40 2.82 -2.25
N ALA A 140 3.24 2.34 -1.33
CA ALA A 140 4.64 2.04 -1.65
C ALA A 140 4.74 0.99 -2.75
N LEU A 141 3.88 -0.02 -2.74
CA LEU A 141 3.91 -1.10 -3.71
C LEU A 141 3.31 -0.76 -5.07
N ARG A 142 2.56 0.34 -5.26
CA ARG A 142 2.03 0.77 -6.58
C ARG A 142 3.10 0.82 -7.65
N SER A 143 4.31 1.27 -7.30
CA SER A 143 5.44 1.37 -8.24
C SER A 143 6.01 -0.02 -8.57
N PRO A 144 6.01 -0.45 -9.84
CA PRO A 144 6.66 -1.70 -10.25
C PRO A 144 8.13 -1.75 -9.84
N ARG A 145 8.80 -0.61 -9.84
CA ARG A 145 10.21 -0.50 -9.49
C ARG A 145 10.48 -0.76 -8.01
N ARG A 146 9.61 -0.29 -7.12
CA ARG A 146 9.69 -0.58 -5.68
C ARG A 146 9.49 -2.06 -5.40
N ARG A 147 8.57 -2.73 -6.12
CA ARG A 147 8.43 -4.19 -6.06
C ARG A 147 9.70 -4.92 -6.51
N THR A 148 10.29 -4.50 -7.64
CA THR A 148 11.58 -5.05 -8.10
C THR A 148 12.70 -4.85 -7.08
N VAL A 149 12.75 -3.72 -6.37
CA VAL A 149 13.70 -3.49 -5.27
C VAL A 149 13.49 -4.49 -4.15
N CYS A 150 12.25 -4.70 -3.67
CA CYS A 150 11.95 -5.69 -2.64
C CYS A 150 12.37 -7.11 -3.08
N THR A 151 12.06 -7.51 -4.31
CA THR A 151 12.51 -8.80 -4.87
C THR A 151 14.03 -8.89 -4.97
N ALA A 152 14.71 -7.79 -5.30
CA ALA A 152 16.17 -7.76 -5.37
C ALA A 152 16.81 -7.90 -3.99
N LEU A 153 16.27 -7.23 -2.99
CA LEU A 153 16.74 -7.33 -1.61
C LEU A 153 16.45 -8.71 -1.00
N ALA A 154 15.35 -9.36 -1.37
CA ALA A 154 15.05 -10.72 -0.93
C ALA A 154 16.09 -11.75 -1.41
N THR A 155 16.85 -11.44 -2.47
CA THR A 155 17.97 -12.32 -2.92
C THR A 155 19.29 -12.04 -2.20
N GLN A 156 19.33 -11.06 -1.29
CA GLN A 156 20.52 -10.61 -0.60
C GLN A 156 20.36 -10.83 0.91
N HIS A 157 21.37 -11.40 1.56
CA HIS A 157 21.27 -11.81 2.96
C HIS A 157 21.65 -10.71 3.97
N GLU A 158 22.27 -9.62 3.49
CA GLU A 158 22.85 -8.55 4.29
C GLU A 158 22.52 -7.19 3.67
N ALA A 159 22.86 -6.11 4.37
CA ALA A 159 22.71 -4.75 3.87
C ALA A 159 23.53 -4.57 2.58
N VAL A 160 22.88 -4.06 1.54
CA VAL A 160 23.45 -3.91 0.20
C VAL A 160 23.76 -2.44 -0.07
N PRO A 161 24.95 -2.10 -0.64
CA PRO A 161 25.21 -0.75 -1.12
C PRO A 161 24.19 -0.33 -2.18
N VAL A 162 23.70 0.91 -2.12
CA VAL A 162 22.67 1.39 -3.06
C VAL A 162 23.14 1.35 -4.52
N SER A 163 24.44 1.51 -4.78
CA SER A 163 25.03 1.37 -6.12
C SER A 163 24.87 -0.03 -6.71
N ASP A 164 24.96 -1.05 -5.86
CA ASP A 164 24.90 -2.46 -6.26
C ASP A 164 23.44 -2.89 -6.45
N LEU A 165 22.55 -2.39 -5.58
CA LEU A 165 21.11 -2.49 -5.77
C LEU A 165 20.69 -1.82 -7.08
N ALA A 166 21.24 -0.64 -7.40
CA ALA A 166 20.92 0.07 -8.64
C ALA A 166 21.28 -0.76 -9.88
N ALA A 167 22.48 -1.34 -9.91
CA ALA A 167 22.90 -2.25 -10.98
C ALA A 167 21.94 -3.44 -11.12
N THR A 168 21.60 -4.06 -9.98
CA THR A 168 20.70 -5.21 -9.90
C THR A 168 19.29 -4.89 -10.42
N VAL A 169 18.75 -3.71 -10.08
CA VAL A 169 17.43 -3.24 -10.54
C VAL A 169 17.43 -2.95 -12.05
N VAL A 170 18.53 -2.41 -12.61
CA VAL A 170 18.64 -2.21 -14.07
C VAL A 170 18.61 -3.54 -14.80
N THR A 171 19.40 -4.52 -14.35
CA THR A 171 19.45 -5.84 -14.97
C THR A 171 18.07 -6.49 -14.99
N ARG A 172 17.38 -6.53 -13.83
CA ARG A 172 16.02 -7.10 -13.74
C ARG A 172 14.98 -6.31 -14.53
N GLY A 173 15.14 -4.98 -14.65
CA GLY A 173 14.24 -4.14 -15.45
C GLY A 173 14.33 -4.43 -16.94
N ALA A 174 15.53 -4.74 -17.46
CA ALA A 174 15.74 -5.06 -18.86
C ALA A 174 15.10 -6.40 -19.27
N ASP A 175 15.13 -7.39 -18.37
CA ASP A 175 14.53 -8.72 -18.60
C ASP A 175 13.01 -8.67 -18.80
N ASN A 176 12.35 -7.62 -18.31
CA ASN A 176 10.89 -7.48 -18.33
C ASN A 176 10.31 -6.76 -19.56
N GLY A 177 11.09 -6.38 -20.59
CA GLY A 177 10.44 -5.73 -21.75
C GLY A 177 11.25 -5.31 -22.97
N ALA A 178 12.58 -5.36 -22.99
CA ALA A 178 13.33 -5.03 -24.20
C ALA A 178 14.70 -5.70 -24.19
N GLY A 179 14.98 -6.50 -25.22
CA GLY A 179 16.11 -7.42 -25.28
C GLY A 179 17.45 -6.85 -24.84
N LYS A 180 18.27 -7.69 -24.19
CA LYS A 180 19.65 -7.47 -23.69
C LYS A 180 20.24 -6.11 -24.06
N VAL A 181 19.85 -5.08 -23.30
CA VAL A 181 20.46 -3.75 -23.40
C VAL A 181 21.73 -3.79 -22.56
N ASP A 182 22.85 -3.36 -23.15
CA ASP A 182 24.10 -3.20 -22.41
C ASP A 182 23.90 -2.16 -21.30
N VAL A 183 24.14 -2.53 -20.05
CA VAL A 183 23.84 -1.70 -18.89
C VAL A 183 24.83 -0.53 -18.86
N THR A 184 24.40 0.61 -19.38
CA THR A 184 25.23 1.82 -19.37
C THR A 184 25.36 2.40 -17.96
N GLU A 185 26.53 2.96 -17.66
CA GLU A 185 26.80 3.65 -16.39
C GLU A 185 25.83 4.83 -16.14
N SER A 186 25.39 5.49 -17.22
CA SER A 186 24.38 6.54 -17.16
C SER A 186 23.03 6.01 -16.66
N ALA A 187 22.59 4.85 -17.17
CA ALA A 187 21.36 4.21 -16.70
C ALA A 187 21.47 3.86 -15.20
N ARG A 188 22.59 3.26 -14.77
CA ARG A 188 22.85 2.93 -13.37
C ARG A 188 22.78 4.16 -12.46
N THR A 189 23.44 5.25 -12.85
CA THR A 189 23.44 6.52 -12.11
C THR A 189 22.04 7.13 -11.97
N ALA A 190 21.24 7.08 -13.05
CA ALA A 190 19.85 7.56 -13.02
C ALA A 190 18.98 6.70 -12.08
N VAL A 191 19.18 5.38 -12.08
CA VAL A 191 18.50 4.46 -11.16
C VAL A 191 18.87 4.74 -9.72
N GLU A 192 20.16 4.84 -9.43
CA GLU A 192 20.67 5.13 -8.10
C GLU A 192 20.11 6.44 -7.55
N THR A 193 20.05 7.48 -8.37
CA THR A 193 19.46 8.79 -8.00
C THR A 193 17.99 8.63 -7.63
N SER A 194 17.20 7.93 -8.45
CA SER A 194 15.78 7.68 -8.17
C SER A 194 15.57 6.78 -6.94
N LEU A 195 16.45 5.79 -6.71
CA LEU A 195 16.41 4.96 -5.51
C LEU A 195 16.58 5.80 -4.25
N VAL A 196 17.62 6.65 -4.20
CA VAL A 196 17.94 7.46 -3.02
C VAL A 196 16.85 8.50 -2.72
N HIS A 197 16.32 9.17 -3.74
CA HIS A 197 15.45 10.32 -3.53
C HIS A 197 13.95 10.00 -3.51
N GLU A 198 13.53 8.84 -4.05
CA GLU A 198 12.11 8.54 -4.24
C GLU A 198 11.70 7.16 -3.76
N HIS A 199 12.45 6.11 -4.11
CA HIS A 199 12.00 4.75 -3.85
C HIS A 199 12.35 4.25 -2.46
N LEU A 200 13.60 4.39 -2.02
CA LEU A 200 14.04 3.94 -0.69
C LEU A 200 13.37 4.72 0.44
N PRO A 201 13.21 6.06 0.38
CA PRO A 201 12.47 6.78 1.42
C PRO A 201 11.02 6.31 1.55
N ALA A 202 10.33 6.06 0.44
CA ALA A 202 8.95 5.60 0.46
C ALA A 202 8.80 4.15 0.94
N LEU A 203 9.71 3.25 0.53
CA LEU A 203 9.76 1.88 1.04
C LEU A 203 10.07 1.87 2.55
N SER A 204 10.96 2.74 3.01
CA SER A 204 11.31 2.88 4.44
C SER A 204 10.16 3.46 5.25
N ALA A 205 9.43 4.46 4.72
CA ALA A 205 8.22 4.99 5.36
C ALA A 205 7.09 3.96 5.50
N ALA A 206 7.07 2.96 4.62
CA ALA A 206 6.19 1.79 4.69
C ALA A 206 6.78 0.62 5.51
N ALA A 207 7.93 0.82 6.17
CA ALA A 207 8.65 -0.20 6.94
C ALA A 207 9.00 -1.47 6.13
N LEU A 208 9.14 -1.37 4.81
CA LEU A 208 9.51 -2.49 3.94
C LEU A 208 11.02 -2.72 3.90
N VAL A 209 11.80 -1.65 4.11
CA VAL A 209 13.26 -1.66 4.05
C VAL A 209 13.84 -0.78 5.15
N GLU A 210 15.03 -1.17 5.60
CA GLU A 210 15.88 -0.37 6.47
C GLU A 210 16.89 0.35 5.58
N TYR A 211 16.75 1.67 5.43
CA TYR A 211 17.62 2.49 4.59
C TYR A 211 18.52 3.39 5.45
N ASP A 212 19.83 3.17 5.39
CA ASP A 212 20.83 4.04 5.98
C ASP A 212 21.33 5.04 4.93
N ALA A 213 20.84 6.27 5.01
CA ALA A 213 21.22 7.34 4.10
C ALA A 213 22.69 7.77 4.25
N ALA A 214 23.28 7.63 5.44
CA ALA A 214 24.66 8.03 5.71
C ALA A 214 25.65 6.99 5.15
N ALA A 215 25.38 5.70 5.39
CA ALA A 215 26.18 4.61 4.84
C ALA A 215 25.85 4.29 3.37
N ARG A 216 24.72 4.78 2.86
CA ARG A 216 24.15 4.40 1.56
C ARG A 216 23.99 2.89 1.42
N THR A 217 23.48 2.26 2.47
CA THR A 217 23.16 0.83 2.49
C THR A 217 21.68 0.63 2.73
N VAL A 218 21.16 -0.48 2.24
CA VAL A 218 19.76 -0.85 2.41
C VAL A 218 19.63 -2.34 2.68
N ALA A 219 18.79 -2.69 3.64
CA ALA A 219 18.42 -4.07 3.94
C ALA A 219 16.90 -4.23 3.86
N LEU A 220 16.44 -5.46 3.63
CA LEU A 220 15.03 -5.79 3.77
C LEU A 220 14.67 -5.80 5.27
N ALA A 221 13.59 -5.13 5.65
CA ALA A 221 13.12 -5.12 7.03
C ALA A 221 12.40 -6.45 7.32
N ILE A 222 13.13 -7.45 7.83
CA ILE A 222 12.61 -8.82 7.99
C ILE A 222 11.52 -8.93 9.08
N ASP A 223 11.50 -7.99 10.03
CA ASP A 223 10.55 -7.97 11.14
C ASP A 223 9.29 -7.15 10.84
N ALA A 224 9.13 -6.67 9.59
CA ALA A 224 7.98 -5.86 9.24
C ALA A 224 6.68 -6.68 9.35
N PRO A 225 5.62 -6.15 10.00
CA PRO A 225 4.37 -6.89 10.22
C PRO A 225 3.75 -7.47 8.94
N LEU A 226 3.98 -6.86 7.78
CA LEU A 226 3.38 -7.32 6.52
C LEU A 226 3.81 -8.72 6.10
N TRP A 227 4.98 -9.21 6.53
CA TRP A 227 5.46 -10.52 6.11
C TRP A 227 4.68 -11.66 6.76
N GLN A 228 3.91 -11.31 7.79
CA GLN A 228 2.97 -12.20 8.48
C GLN A 228 1.56 -12.15 7.85
N ALA A 229 1.30 -11.22 6.91
CA ALA A 229 0.00 -11.14 6.25
C ALA A 229 -0.18 -12.23 5.20
N ASP A 230 -1.35 -12.85 5.18
CA ASP A 230 -1.71 -13.85 4.18
C ASP A 230 -1.67 -13.26 2.76
N TRP A 231 -2.22 -12.05 2.56
CA TRP A 231 -2.18 -11.38 1.26
C TRP A 231 -0.76 -11.11 0.74
N ALA A 232 0.23 -10.93 1.61
CA ALA A 232 1.62 -10.78 1.18
C ALA A 232 2.20 -12.10 0.66
N THR A 233 1.75 -13.21 1.22
CA THR A 233 2.12 -14.58 0.87
C THR A 233 1.51 -15.03 -0.45
N ASP A 234 0.26 -14.68 -0.69
CA ASP A 234 -0.48 -15.07 -1.90
C ASP A 234 -0.43 -14.02 -3.01
N GLY A 235 0.18 -12.87 -2.71
CA GLY A 235 0.12 -11.68 -3.54
C GLY A 235 1.44 -11.31 -4.22
N PRO A 236 1.64 -10.02 -4.52
CA PRO A 236 2.74 -9.55 -5.36
C PRO A 236 4.14 -9.72 -4.77
N LEU A 237 4.21 -9.99 -3.47
CA LEU A 237 5.46 -10.16 -2.74
C LEU A 237 5.63 -11.59 -2.22
N ALA A 238 4.89 -12.57 -2.74
CA ALA A 238 4.91 -13.96 -2.29
C ALA A 238 6.33 -14.50 -2.08
N ALA A 239 7.19 -14.35 -3.10
CA ALA A 239 8.58 -14.81 -3.05
C ALA A 239 9.43 -14.09 -1.98
N VAL A 240 9.13 -12.80 -1.73
CA VAL A 240 9.82 -12.02 -0.69
C VAL A 240 9.35 -12.46 0.69
N ALA A 241 8.04 -12.62 0.88
CA ALA A 241 7.46 -13.07 2.14
C ALA A 241 7.92 -14.49 2.50
N GLU A 242 8.00 -15.40 1.52
CA GLU A 242 8.54 -16.75 1.70
C GLU A 242 10.01 -16.71 2.15
N PHE A 243 10.83 -15.88 1.50
CA PHE A 243 12.23 -15.69 1.90
C PHE A 243 12.36 -15.18 3.33
N VAL A 244 11.58 -14.17 3.71
CA VAL A 244 11.59 -13.61 5.07
C VAL A 244 11.21 -14.67 6.10
N ARG A 245 10.14 -15.43 5.85
CA ARG A 245 9.69 -16.52 6.73
C ARG A 245 10.75 -17.63 6.86
N HIS A 246 11.39 -17.99 5.75
CA HIS A 246 12.47 -18.98 5.77
C HIS A 246 13.66 -18.50 6.61
N ARG A 247 14.03 -17.21 6.50
CA ARG A 247 15.11 -16.63 7.28
C ARG A 247 14.79 -16.55 8.77
N ALA A 248 13.57 -16.12 9.13
CA ALA A 248 13.13 -16.11 10.51
C ALA A 248 13.24 -17.51 11.14
N ALA A 249 12.79 -18.54 10.43
CA ALA A 249 12.91 -19.93 10.88
C ALA A 249 14.37 -20.41 11.04
N GLN A 250 15.32 -19.91 10.23
CA GLN A 250 16.75 -20.26 10.37
C GLN A 250 17.43 -19.52 11.55
N GLY A 251 17.03 -18.28 11.82
CA GLY A 251 17.58 -17.48 12.92
C GLY A 251 17.32 -18.09 14.30
N ASP A 252 16.11 -18.62 14.52
CA ASP A 252 15.73 -19.28 15.78
C ASP A 252 16.52 -20.58 16.05
N VAL A 253 16.96 -21.27 15.00
CA VAL A 253 17.75 -22.51 15.14
C VAL A 253 19.19 -22.21 15.57
N ALA A 254 19.77 -21.10 15.09
CA ALA A 254 21.14 -20.73 15.41
C ALA A 254 21.30 -20.27 16.88
N THR A 255 20.29 -19.61 17.44
CA THR A 255 20.26 -19.21 18.86
C THR A 255 20.00 -20.39 19.79
N ALA A 256 19.12 -21.32 19.42
CA ALA A 256 18.85 -22.52 20.22
C ALA A 256 20.05 -23.49 20.30
N ALA A 257 20.84 -23.59 19.23
CA ALA A 257 22.02 -24.47 19.20
C ALA A 257 23.18 -23.98 20.08
N HIS A 258 23.23 -22.68 20.40
CA HIS A 258 24.31 -22.11 21.24
C HIS A 258 24.04 -22.20 22.75
N ASP A 259 22.79 -22.41 23.16
CA ASP A 259 22.41 -22.49 24.58
C ASP A 259 22.44 -23.94 25.13
N SER A 260 22.48 -24.94 24.26
CA SER A 260 22.52 -26.36 24.66
C SER A 260 23.91 -26.86 25.10
N ASP A 261 24.99 -26.08 24.91
CA ASP A 261 26.36 -26.50 25.25
C ASP A 261 26.89 -25.89 26.56
N ARG A 262 26.01 -25.30 27.39
CA ARG A 262 26.40 -24.65 28.66
C ARG A 262 25.84 -25.31 29.93
N THR A 263 25.59 -26.62 29.90
CA THR A 263 25.19 -27.37 31.10
C THR A 263 26.18 -28.50 31.40
N THR A 264 27.30 -28.17 32.05
CA THR A 264 27.92 -28.95 33.15
C THR A 264 29.19 -28.25 33.62
N ALA A 265 29.07 -27.27 34.52
CA ALA A 265 30.18 -26.84 35.37
C ALA A 265 29.61 -26.36 36.70
N ASP A 266 29.41 -27.35 37.59
CA ASP A 266 29.77 -27.35 39.00
C ASP A 266 29.84 -25.96 39.70
N ALA A 267 28.78 -25.63 40.44
CA ALA A 267 28.78 -24.52 41.38
C ALA A 267 28.64 -25.05 42.81
N THR A 268 29.77 -25.08 43.51
CA THR A 268 29.87 -25.19 44.97
C THR A 268 29.24 -23.95 45.62
N PRO A 269 28.40 -24.08 46.66
CA PRO A 269 27.77 -22.94 47.31
C PRO A 269 28.71 -22.33 48.36
N SER A 270 29.01 -21.04 48.23
CA SER A 270 29.64 -20.27 49.30
C SER A 270 28.71 -19.13 49.70
N ALA A 271 28.20 -19.24 50.93
CA ALA A 271 27.38 -18.27 51.63
C ALA A 271 28.25 -17.13 52.18
N GLU A 272 27.73 -15.89 52.18
CA GLU A 272 27.68 -14.93 53.32
C GLU A 272 27.10 -13.55 52.90
N PRO A 273 26.67 -12.68 53.85
CA PRO A 273 25.31 -12.12 53.88
C PRO A 273 25.28 -10.57 53.70
N PRO A 274 24.13 -9.86 53.93
CA PRO A 274 23.83 -8.57 53.31
C PRO A 274 24.24 -7.35 54.14
N THR A 275 24.50 -6.23 53.45
CA THR A 275 24.49 -4.90 54.06
C THR A 275 23.37 -4.04 53.50
N ASP A 276 22.47 -3.78 54.44
CA ASP A 276 21.40 -2.81 54.57
C ASP A 276 21.85 -1.36 54.25
N VAL A 277 21.15 -0.66 53.33
CA VAL A 277 21.13 0.82 53.28
C VAL A 277 19.77 1.30 52.80
N THR A 278 19.01 1.86 53.73
CA THR A 278 17.74 2.57 53.59
C THR A 278 17.87 3.98 52.96
N PRO A 279 16.76 4.62 52.58
CA PRO A 279 16.71 5.68 51.56
C PRO A 279 16.77 7.10 52.14
N THR A 280 17.27 8.04 51.35
CA THR A 280 17.12 9.48 51.63
C THR A 280 15.97 10.05 50.82
N GLU A 281 14.90 10.28 51.57
CA GLU A 281 13.81 11.21 51.36
C GLU A 281 14.31 12.62 50.96
N THR A 282 13.75 13.20 49.89
CA THR A 282 13.74 14.66 49.69
C THR A 282 12.42 15.04 49.07
N ALA A 283 11.62 15.71 49.90
CA ALA A 283 10.35 16.30 49.62
C ALA A 283 10.45 17.61 48.82
N ALA A 284 9.29 17.94 48.26
CA ALA A 284 8.65 19.25 48.23
C ALA A 284 8.51 19.92 46.85
N ALA A 285 7.26 19.86 46.40
CA ALA A 285 6.42 20.99 45.98
C ALA A 285 6.87 21.80 44.76
N SER A 286 6.03 21.81 43.73
CA SER A 286 5.01 22.86 43.58
C SER A 286 4.26 22.72 42.25
N THR A 287 3.07 23.30 42.24
CA THR A 287 2.46 24.03 41.12
C THR A 287 1.30 23.34 40.40
N THR A 288 0.11 23.65 40.93
CA THR A 288 -0.99 24.34 40.23
C THR A 288 -1.53 23.72 38.95
N GLY A 289 -2.81 23.35 39.03
CA GLY A 289 -3.61 22.94 37.89
C GLY A 289 -3.75 24.02 36.82
N SER A 290 -3.96 23.56 35.60
CA SER A 290 -4.48 24.38 34.52
C SER A 290 -5.35 23.50 33.63
N SER A 291 -6.66 23.73 33.74
CA SER A 291 -7.64 23.31 32.75
C SER A 291 -7.34 24.03 31.43
N ALA A 292 -7.18 23.30 30.34
CA ALA A 292 -7.33 23.85 29.00
C ALA A 292 -7.86 22.75 28.08
N THR A 293 -9.18 22.76 27.92
CA THR A 293 -9.90 22.20 26.79
C THR A 293 -9.43 22.97 25.55
N THR A 294 -8.58 22.37 24.72
CA THR A 294 -8.24 22.90 23.39
C THR A 294 -8.83 21.98 22.34
N ASP A 295 -10.04 22.37 21.97
CA ASP A 295 -10.75 22.04 20.75
C ASP A 295 -9.94 22.58 19.56
N ASP A 296 -9.07 21.75 18.98
CA ASP A 296 -8.25 22.10 17.82
C ASP A 296 -9.03 21.79 16.52
N ARG A 297 -10.08 22.59 16.32
CA ARG A 297 -10.81 22.72 15.06
C ARG A 297 -9.91 23.42 14.03
N LEU A 298 -9.16 22.64 13.27
CA LEU A 298 -8.43 23.14 12.10
C LEU A 298 -9.41 23.58 11.00
N LEU A 299 -9.61 24.89 10.94
CA LEU A 299 -10.23 25.64 9.87
C LEU A 299 -9.38 25.56 8.59
N TRP A 300 -9.74 24.67 7.66
CA TRP A 300 -9.23 24.72 6.29
C TRP A 300 -9.89 25.87 5.56
N THR A 301 -9.25 27.03 5.60
CA THR A 301 -9.65 28.21 4.85
C THR A 301 -9.18 28.05 3.40
N LEU A 302 -10.11 27.77 2.49
CA LEU A 302 -9.86 27.69 1.04
C LEU A 302 -9.36 29.03 0.50
N ALA A 303 -8.06 29.11 0.24
CA ALA A 303 -7.47 30.18 -0.57
C ALA A 303 -7.84 29.95 -2.05
N ARG A 304 -8.79 30.76 -2.51
CA ARG A 304 -9.27 30.86 -3.90
C ARG A 304 -8.14 31.43 -4.79
N PRO A 305 -7.68 30.74 -5.85
CA PRO A 305 -6.75 31.33 -6.80
C PRO A 305 -7.46 32.39 -7.67
N PRO A 306 -6.80 33.52 -8.01
CA PRO A 306 -7.39 34.57 -8.83
C PRO A 306 -7.50 34.15 -10.31
N ALA A 307 -8.60 34.57 -10.93
CA ALA A 307 -8.90 34.38 -12.34
C ALA A 307 -7.81 34.98 -13.24
N GLY A 308 -7.04 34.10 -13.89
CA GLY A 308 -6.08 34.45 -14.94
C GLY A 308 -6.80 34.70 -16.26
N ARG A 309 -6.57 35.90 -16.80
CA ARG A 309 -7.18 36.46 -18.01
C ARG A 309 -6.84 35.67 -19.27
N SER A 310 -7.83 35.57 -20.14
CA SER A 310 -7.75 35.22 -21.55
C SER A 310 -6.66 36.00 -22.28
N SER A 311 -5.84 35.29 -23.05
CA SER A 311 -5.09 35.88 -24.16
C SER A 311 -5.27 34.99 -25.38
N SER A 312 -6.14 35.44 -26.27
CA SER A 312 -6.18 35.08 -27.67
C SER A 312 -4.82 35.32 -28.31
N ARG A 313 -4.29 34.34 -29.06
CA ARG A 313 -3.65 34.63 -30.35
C ARG A 313 -3.29 33.38 -31.15
N SER A 314 -3.69 33.47 -32.42
CA SER A 314 -2.96 33.06 -33.61
C SER A 314 -2.99 31.59 -34.02
N ASP A 315 -3.92 31.32 -34.94
CA ASP A 315 -3.62 30.91 -36.32
C ASP A 315 -2.27 30.23 -36.54
N GLN A 316 -2.31 28.91 -36.74
CA GLN A 316 -1.33 28.26 -37.59
C GLN A 316 -1.99 27.21 -38.49
N VAL A 317 -2.24 27.67 -39.71
CA VAL A 317 -2.63 26.92 -40.90
C VAL A 317 -1.71 25.70 -41.07
N ARG A 318 -2.26 24.48 -40.94
CA ARG A 318 -1.62 23.27 -41.45
C ARG A 318 -2.17 22.96 -42.84
N ASN A 319 -1.31 23.25 -43.81
CA ASN A 319 -1.46 22.96 -45.22
C ASN A 319 -1.26 21.45 -45.45
N THR A 320 -2.27 20.76 -45.94
CA THR A 320 -2.19 19.37 -46.46
C THR A 320 -1.92 19.39 -47.96
N PRO A 321 -0.87 18.74 -48.49
CA PRO A 321 -0.83 18.41 -49.90
C PRO A 321 -1.46 17.04 -50.14
N SER A 322 -2.57 17.05 -50.89
CA SER A 322 -3.15 15.90 -51.56
C SER A 322 -2.15 15.36 -52.60
N ILE A 323 -1.71 14.11 -52.43
CA ILE A 323 -1.03 13.36 -53.49
C ILE A 323 -2.11 12.59 -54.24
N THR A 324 -2.44 13.11 -55.42
CA THR A 324 -3.30 12.48 -56.41
C THR A 324 -2.56 11.30 -57.06
N GLU A 325 -3.32 10.22 -57.20
CA GLU A 325 -3.03 9.03 -58.00
C GLU A 325 -2.53 9.39 -59.41
N ARG A 326 -1.51 8.67 -59.85
CA ARG A 326 -1.10 8.60 -61.25
C ARG A 326 -1.16 7.13 -61.66
N GLU A 327 -2.28 6.75 -62.26
CA GLU A 327 -2.39 5.60 -63.14
C GLU A 327 -1.36 5.73 -64.27
N GLU A 328 -0.52 4.72 -64.46
CA GLU A 328 0.07 4.41 -65.76
C GLU A 328 0.48 2.93 -65.80
N ARG A 329 -0.25 2.17 -66.65
CA ARG A 329 0.04 0.87 -67.29
C ARG A 329 -0.30 -0.43 -66.58
#